data_AF-A0A8R7QH38-F1
#
_entry.id   AF-A0A8R7QH38-F1
#
_cell.length_a   1.000
_cell.length_b   1.000
_cell.length_c   1.000
_cell.angle_alpha   90.00
_cell.angle_beta   90.00
_cell.angle_gamma   90.00
#
_symmetry.space_group_name_H-M   'P 1'
#
loop_
_entity.id
_entity.type
_entity.pdbx_description
1 polymer ?
#
loop_
_entity_poly.entity_id
_entity_poly.type
_entity_poly.pdbx_seq_one_letter_code
_entity_poly.pdbx_strand_id
1 'polypeptide(L)'
;MLGAQMPPARAVNYICWFVLGFIFNYIIFRRCKELWARYSLLFSVAMDTGIAAMALLTMLVLQMRGINGINWWGSSVSDHCPLATCPTEPGVYVEGCP
;
A
#
# COMPACT_ATOMS: atom_id res chain seq x y z
N MET A 1 9.62 13.07 -12.35
CA MET A 1 9.52 12.43 -11.02
C MET A 1 8.04 12.44 -10.66
N LEU A 2 7.46 11.25 -10.65
CA LEU A 2 6.02 10.97 -10.67
C LEU A 2 5.29 11.67 -9.52
N GLY A 3 4.38 12.57 -9.88
CA GLY A 3 3.42 13.16 -8.95
C GLY A 3 2.43 12.10 -8.48
N ALA A 4 2.38 11.92 -7.16
CA ALA A 4 1.15 11.67 -6.40
C ALA A 4 0.14 10.66 -6.98
N GLN A 5 0.59 9.46 -7.40
CA GLN A 5 -0.26 8.28 -7.47
C GLN A 5 0.19 7.26 -6.41
N MET A 6 0.19 7.67 -5.14
CA MET A 6 -0.08 6.69 -4.09
C MET A 6 -1.59 6.56 -4.04
N PRO A 7 -2.21 5.39 -4.33
CA PRO A 7 -3.58 5.17 -3.88
C PRO A 7 -3.54 5.53 -2.41
N PRO A 8 -4.40 6.45 -1.92
CA PRO A 8 -4.21 7.16 -0.67
C PRO A 8 -3.83 6.12 0.36
N ALA A 9 -2.53 6.08 0.72
CA ALA A 9 -2.07 5.19 1.76
C ALA A 9 -2.93 5.63 2.94
N ARG A 10 -3.92 4.80 3.30
CA ARG A 10 -5.05 5.24 4.11
C ARG A 10 -4.46 5.95 5.32
N ALA A 11 -4.99 7.09 5.74
CA ALA A 11 -4.42 7.89 6.82
C ALA A 11 -3.97 7.03 8.03
N VAL A 12 -4.70 5.94 8.25
CA VAL A 12 -4.38 4.83 9.15
C VAL A 12 -2.93 4.31 9.06
N ASN A 13 -2.34 4.09 7.89
CA ASN A 13 -0.97 3.59 7.73
C ASN A 13 0.07 4.58 8.27
N TYR A 14 -0.10 5.88 7.99
CA TYR A 14 0.77 6.92 8.51
C TYR A 14 0.62 7.09 10.02
N ILE A 15 -0.62 7.00 10.53
CA ILE A 15 -0.90 7.05 11.98
C ILE A 15 -0.25 5.85 12.68
N CYS A 16 -0.39 4.63 12.13
CA CYS A 16 0.23 3.43 12.68
C CYS A 16 1.77 3.55 12.70
N TRP A 17 2.36 4.03 11.62
CA TRP A 17 3.81 4.30 11.54
C TRP A 17 4.26 5.26 12.64
N PHE A 18 3.55 6.37 12.81
CA PHE A 18 3.87 7.39 13.81
C PHE A 18 3.70 6.87 15.24
N VAL A 19 2.63 6.13 15.52
CA VAL A 19 2.36 5.53 16.84
C VAL A 19 3.44 4.53 17.22
N LEU A 20 3.82 3.62 16.31
CA LEU A 20 4.88 2.65 16.57
C LEU A 20 6.24 3.32 16.77
N GLY A 21 6.56 4.31 15.93
CA GLY A 21 7.76 5.13 16.08
C GLY A 21 7.80 5.88 17.41
N PHE A 22 6.67 6.43 17.85
CA PHE A 22 6.54 7.12 19.14
C PHE A 22 6.73 6.16 20.33
N ILE A 23 6.12 4.97 20.29
CA ILE A 23 6.28 3.97 21.35
C ILE A 23 7.77 3.57 21.48
N PHE A 24 8.43 3.28 20.36
CA PHE A 24 9.84 2.87 20.39
C PHE A 24 10.79 3.99 20.81
N ASN A 25 10.60 5.21 20.27
CA ASN A 25 11.50 6.32 20.56
C ASN A 25 11.21 7.03 21.89
N TYR A 26 9.99 7.00 22.40
CA TYR A 26 9.63 7.72 23.63
C TYR A 26 9.57 6.81 24.86
N ILE A 27 8.86 5.68 24.77
CA ILE A 27 8.62 4.81 25.92
C ILE A 27 9.85 3.92 26.18
N ILE A 28 10.35 3.25 25.14
CA ILE A 28 11.47 2.31 25.28
C ILE A 28 12.78 3.06 25.58
N PHE A 29 13.00 4.21 24.94
CA PHE A 29 14.14 5.08 25.24
C PHE A 29 14.18 5.52 26.71
N ARG A 30 13.01 5.83 27.29
CA ARG A 30 12.93 6.31 28.68
C ARG A 30 13.05 5.19 29.72
N ARG A 31 12.62 3.97 29.39
CA ARG A 31 12.65 2.80 30.29
C ARG A 31 14.01 2.09 30.27
N CYS A 32 14.59 1.84 29.09
CA CYS A 32 15.82 1.04 28.93
C CYS A 32 16.69 1.56 27.77
N LYS A 33 17.55 2.55 28.05
CA LYS A 33 18.43 3.16 27.03
C LYS A 33 19.39 2.17 26.37
N GLU A 34 19.91 1.20 27.13
CA GLU A 34 20.87 0.21 26.62
C GLU A 34 20.22 -0.78 25.64
N LEU A 35 18.99 -1.22 25.94
CA LEU A 35 18.18 -1.99 24.99
C LEU A 35 17.87 -1.17 23.74
N TRP A 36 17.46 0.09 23.90
CA TRP A 36 17.13 0.93 22.76
C TRP A 36 18.31 1.09 21.78
N ALA A 37 19.52 1.31 22.30
CA ALA A 37 20.73 1.40 21.48
C ALA A 37 21.04 0.10 20.72
N ARG A 38 20.73 -1.06 21.32
CA ARG A 38 20.98 -2.37 20.72
C ARG A 38 19.94 -2.78 19.67
N TYR A 39 18.68 -2.36 19.82
CA TYR A 39 17.55 -2.82 18.99
C TYR A 39 17.06 -1.80 17.96
N SER A 40 17.64 -0.60 17.87
CA SER A 40 17.23 0.46 16.94
C SER A 40 17.32 0.04 15.45
N LEU A 41 18.40 -0.65 15.07
CA LEU A 41 18.56 -1.20 13.72
C LEU A 41 17.51 -2.28 13.40
N LEU A 42 17.26 -3.17 14.37
CA LEU A 42 16.24 -4.21 14.21
C LEU A 42 14.84 -3.61 14.07
N PHE A 43 14.54 -2.51 14.76
CA PHE A 43 13.26 -1.82 14.65
C PHE A 43 13.03 -1.22 13.25
N SER A 44 14.05 -0.61 12.65
CA SER A 44 13.96 -0.09 11.28
C SER A 44 13.68 -1.20 10.28
N VAL A 45 14.44 -2.30 10.36
CA VAL A 45 14.24 -3.46 9.48
C VAL A 45 12.87 -4.11 9.70
N ALA A 46 12.42 -4.23 10.95
CA ALA A 46 11.11 -4.77 11.28
C ALA A 46 9.96 -3.92 10.71
N MET A 47 10.12 -2.60 10.67
CA MET A 47 9.13 -1.69 10.11
C MET A 47 9.01 -1.83 8.59
N ASP A 48 10.13 -1.84 7.88
CA ASP A 48 10.14 -1.99 6.42
C ASP A 48 9.64 -3.37 5.98
N THR A 49 10.11 -4.43 6.65
CA THR A 49 9.65 -5.80 6.39
C THR A 49 8.21 -6.03 6.82
N GLY A 50 7.75 -5.36 7.88
CA GLY A 50 6.35 -5.42 8.34
C GLY A 50 5.37 -4.82 7.33
N ILE A 51 5.72 -3.68 6.71
CA ILE A 51 4.91 -3.08 5.64
C ILE A 51 4.82 -4.04 4.44
N ALA A 52 5.95 -4.61 4.02
CA ALA A 52 5.98 -5.58 2.93
C ALA A 52 5.15 -6.83 3.23
N ALA A 53 5.22 -7.36 4.45
CA ALA A 53 4.45 -8.50 4.90
C ALA A 53 2.94 -8.21 4.92
N MET A 54 2.52 -7.03 5.39
CA MET A 54 1.11 -6.63 5.37
C MET A 54 0.59 -6.42 3.94
N ALA A 55 1.39 -5.84 3.04
CA ALA A 55 1.04 -5.72 1.64
C ALA A 55 0.87 -7.10 0.99
N LEU A 56 1.79 -8.03 1.25
CA LEU A 56 1.71 -9.40 0.74
C LEU A 56 0.46 -10.12 1.27
N LEU A 57 0.18 -10.01 2.57
CA LEU A 57 -0.97 -10.64 3.22
C LEU A 57 -2.29 -10.10 2.66
N THR A 58 -2.39 -8.78 2.54
CA THR A 58 -3.61 -8.14 2.01
C THR A 58 -3.84 -8.50 0.54
N MET A 59 -2.78 -8.51 -0.27
CA MET A 59 -2.86 -9.00 -1.64
C MET A 59 -3.29 -10.47 -1.68
N LEU A 60 -2.67 -11.37 -0.90
CA LEU A 60 -3.05 -12.78 -0.88
C LEU A 60 -4.53 -12.98 -0.52
N VAL A 61 -4.99 -12.34 0.56
CA VAL A 61 -6.36 -12.51 1.05
C VAL A 61 -7.40 -11.92 0.09
N LEU A 62 -7.12 -10.77 -0.52
CA LEU A 62 -8.05 -10.10 -1.43
C LEU A 62 -8.05 -10.71 -2.84
N GLN A 63 -6.85 -10.97 -3.39
CA GLN A 63 -6.70 -11.56 -4.72
C GLN A 63 -7.24 -12.99 -4.76
N MET A 64 -7.07 -13.79 -3.71
CA MET A 64 -7.67 -15.13 -3.63
C MET A 64 -9.20 -15.11 -3.65
N ARG A 65 -9.83 -14.02 -3.21
CA ARG A 65 -11.28 -13.82 -3.30
C ARG A 65 -11.72 -13.17 -4.62
N GLY A 66 -10.77 -12.85 -5.52
CA GLY A 66 -11.05 -12.15 -6.78
C GLY A 66 -11.55 -10.72 -6.57
N ILE A 67 -11.35 -10.13 -5.39
CA ILE A 67 -11.84 -8.80 -5.04
C ILE A 67 -10.72 -7.80 -5.30
N ASN A 68 -10.72 -7.19 -6.49
CA ASN A 68 -9.71 -6.22 -6.92
C ASN A 68 -9.90 -4.81 -6.31
N GLY A 69 -10.43 -4.75 -5.08
CA GLY A 69 -10.72 -3.50 -4.38
C GLY A 69 -12.16 -3.01 -4.57
N ILE A 70 -12.52 -2.08 -3.70
CA ILE A 70 -13.85 -1.47 -3.62
C ILE A 70 -13.92 -0.36 -4.67
N ASN A 71 -15.02 -0.22 -5.41
CA ASN A 71 -15.23 0.90 -6.34
C ASN A 71 -15.31 2.22 -5.55
N TRP A 72 -14.15 2.87 -5.44
CA TRP A 72 -13.91 4.15 -4.79
C TRP A 72 -13.25 5.07 -5.82
N TRP A 73 -13.18 6.38 -5.56
CA TRP A 73 -12.57 7.34 -6.50
C TRP A 73 -11.10 6.94 -6.80
N GLY A 74 -10.83 6.42 -7.99
CA GLY A 74 -9.51 5.93 -8.39
C GLY A 74 -9.26 4.41 -8.26
N SER A 75 -10.30 3.58 -8.24
CA SER A 75 -10.15 2.13 -8.49
C SER A 75 -9.91 1.88 -9.99
N SER A 76 -8.85 1.14 -10.32
CA SER A 76 -8.41 0.79 -11.68
C SER A 76 -9.34 -0.19 -12.43
N VAL A 77 -10.54 -0.45 -11.91
CA VAL A 77 -11.58 -1.23 -12.61
C VAL A 77 -12.45 -0.33 -13.50
N SER A 78 -12.37 0.99 -13.28
CA SER A 78 -12.88 1.98 -14.23
C SER A 78 -11.73 2.91 -14.56
N ASP A 79 -11.01 2.59 -15.63
CA ASP A 79 -10.28 3.62 -16.34
C ASP A 79 -11.24 4.79 -16.55
N HIS A 80 -10.88 5.97 -16.07
CA HIS A 80 -11.66 7.19 -16.25
C HIS A 80 -11.74 7.64 -17.73
N CYS A 81 -11.37 6.74 -18.65
CA CYS A 81 -11.31 6.91 -20.08
C CYS A 81 -12.24 5.85 -20.71
N PRO A 82 -13.29 6.24 -21.44
CA PRO A 82 -14.24 5.31 -22.06
C PRO A 82 -13.61 4.44 -23.16
N LEU A 83 -12.34 4.64 -23.52
CA LEU A 83 -11.62 3.89 -24.55
C LEU A 83 -10.76 2.73 -24.01
N ALA A 84 -10.56 2.61 -22.70
CA ALA A 84 -9.68 1.55 -22.16
C ALA A 84 -10.31 0.14 -22.20
N THR A 85 -11.62 0.07 -22.46
CA THR A 85 -12.32 -1.19 -22.76
C THR A 85 -12.05 -1.69 -24.18
N CYS A 86 -11.45 -0.88 -25.05
CA CYS A 86 -11.18 -1.26 -26.43
C CYS A 86 -9.90 -2.12 -26.52
N PRO A 87 -9.93 -3.29 -27.18
CA PRO A 87 -8.76 -4.13 -27.39
C PRO A 87 -7.80 -3.43 -28.37
N THR A 88 -6.55 -3.22 -27.96
CA THR A 88 -5.51 -2.60 -28.80
C THR A 88 -4.77 -3.61 -29.70
N GLU A 89 -5.26 -4.85 -29.77
CA GLU A 89 -4.67 -5.90 -30.59
C GLU A 89 -5.20 -5.80 -32.04
N PRO A 90 -4.32 -5.76 -33.07
CA PRO A 90 -4.74 -5.63 -34.45
C PRO A 90 -5.58 -6.84 -34.90
N GLY A 91 -6.86 -6.60 -35.23
CA GLY A 91 -7.76 -7.61 -35.77
C GLY A 91 -9.05 -7.85 -34.98
N VAL A 92 -9.25 -7.21 -33.82
CA VAL A 92 -10.47 -7.32 -33.03
C VAL A 92 -11.25 -6.00 -33.07
N TYR A 93 -12.34 -5.96 -33.83
CA TYR A 93 -13.23 -4.79 -33.90
C TYR A 93 -14.46 -5.03 -33.01
N VAL A 94 -14.71 -4.12 -32.07
CA VAL A 94 -15.88 -4.13 -31.18
C VAL A 94 -16.75 -2.92 -31.50
N GLU A 95 -18.06 -3.10 -31.64
CA GLU A 95 -18.98 -2.00 -31.95
C GLU A 95 -18.97 -0.95 -30.84
N GLY A 96 -18.55 0.28 -31.18
CA GLY A 96 -18.49 1.42 -30.26
C GLY A 96 -17.09 1.93 -29.92
N CYS A 97 -16.03 1.31 -30.45
CA CYS A 97 -14.65 1.82 -30.38
C CYS A 97 -14.20 2.40 -31.74
N PRO A 98 -13.43 3.51 -31.78
CA PRO A 98 -12.85 4.04 -33.02
C PRO A 98 -11.83 3.09 -33.65
#